data_AF-A0A7K4B8Y3-F1
#
_entry.id   AF-A0A7K4B8Y3-F1
#
_cell.length_a   1.000
_cell.length_b   1.000
_cell.length_c   1.000
_cell.angle_alpha   90.00
_cell.angle_beta   90.00
_cell.angle_gamma   90.00
#
_symmetry.space_group_name_H-M   'P 1'
#
loop_
_entity.id
_entity.type
_entity.pdbx_description
1 polymer ?
#
loop_
_entity_poly.entity_id
_entity_poly.type
_entity_poly.pdbx_seq_one_letter_code
_entity_poly.pdbx_strand_id
1 'polypeptide(L)'
;MTSLIRTEVLSAAFAAIKPVDTLISRRSIETEIEVHPGLYPALSGQSRIGRRTSITRVMNSLFPPWNTETAGKPYSNVWKVRTFPGTSEDQGEEA
;
A
#
# COMPACT_ATOMS: atom_id res chain seq x y z
N MET A 1 0.21 13.98 -11.23
CA MET A 1 1.09 13.61 -10.10
C MET A 1 2.50 13.53 -10.66
N THR A 2 3.51 14.10 -10.01
CA THR A 2 4.88 14.09 -10.55
C THR A 2 5.46 12.68 -10.55
N SER A 3 6.31 12.36 -11.53
CA SER A 3 7.00 11.06 -11.63
C SER A 3 7.75 10.73 -10.32
N LEU A 4 8.36 11.74 -9.70
CA LEU A 4 9.10 11.62 -8.44
C LEU A 4 8.24 11.13 -7.27
N ILE A 5 7.05 11.71 -7.05
CA ILE A 5 6.15 11.27 -5.96
C ILE A 5 5.76 9.81 -6.13
N ARG A 6 5.50 9.37 -7.36
CA ARG A 6 5.16 7.98 -7.65
C ARG A 6 6.32 7.04 -7.30
N THR A 7 7.55 7.40 -7.70
CA THR A 7 8.76 6.63 -7.39
C THR A 7 9.00 6.54 -5.90
N GLU A 8 8.91 7.64 -5.16
CA GLU A 8 9.13 7.63 -3.71
C GLU A 8 8.07 6.79 -2.98
N VAL A 9 6.79 6.87 -3.38
CA VAL A 9 5.75 6.02 -2.76
C VAL A 9 6.03 4.54 -3.00
N LEU A 10 6.45 4.16 -4.21
CA LEU A 10 6.81 2.77 -4.50
C LEU A 10 8.04 2.32 -3.72
N SER A 11 9.06 3.16 -3.63
CA SER A 11 10.26 2.87 -2.83
C SER A 11 9.92 2.66 -1.36
N ALA A 12 9.14 3.57 -0.76
CA ALA A 12 8.68 3.45 0.62
C ALA A 12 7.77 2.23 0.82
N ALA A 13 6.91 1.92 -0.15
CA ALA A 13 6.08 0.73 -0.09
C ALA A 13 6.92 -0.55 -0.09
N PHE A 14 7.91 -0.67 -0.98
CA PHE A 14 8.78 -1.85 -1.01
C PHE A 14 9.68 -1.97 0.21
N ALA A 15 10.18 -0.86 0.75
CA ALA A 15 10.95 -0.85 1.99
C ALA A 15 10.10 -1.30 3.20
N ALA A 16 8.81 -0.95 3.22
CA ALA A 16 7.90 -1.31 4.31
C ALA A 16 7.35 -2.74 4.23
N ILE A 17 7.52 -3.47 3.11
CA ILE A 17 7.03 -4.85 2.93
C ILE A 17 8.04 -5.83 3.50
N LYS A 18 7.59 -6.72 4.39
CA LYS A 18 8.41 -7.84 4.86
C LYS A 18 8.29 -9.04 3.91
N PRO A 19 9.27 -9.96 3.89
CA PRO A 19 9.25 -11.15 3.04
C PRO A 19 8.08 -12.12 3.25
N VAL A 20 7.23 -11.92 4.26
CA VAL A 20 6.03 -12.76 4.51
C VAL A 20 4.74 -11.99 4.27
N ASP A 21 4.81 -10.68 4.05
CA ASP A 21 3.62 -9.84 3.97
C ASP A 21 2.93 -10.03 2.61
N THR A 22 1.62 -10.24 2.66
CA THR A 22 0.75 -10.25 1.47
C THR A 22 -0.02 -8.95 1.29
N LEU A 23 -0.01 -8.11 2.34
CA LEU A 23 -0.70 -6.82 2.41
C LEU A 23 0.28 -5.73 2.82
N ILE A 24 0.01 -4.51 2.34
CA ILE A 24 0.68 -3.31 2.83
C ILE A 24 -0.36 -2.25 3.23
N SER A 25 -0.13 -1.57 4.34
CA SER A 25 -1.00 -0.49 4.81
C SER A 25 -0.39 0.88 4.53
N ARG A 26 -1.23 1.90 4.31
CA ARG A 26 -0.81 3.30 4.24
C ARG A 26 0.00 3.72 5.46
N ARG A 27 -0.36 3.21 6.64
CA ARG A 27 0.33 3.52 7.89
C ARG A 27 1.78 3.01 7.85
N SER A 28 2.01 1.80 7.35
CA SER A 28 3.36 1.23 7.21
C SER A 28 4.22 2.09 6.28
N ILE A 29 3.66 2.51 5.15
CA ILE A 29 4.34 3.41 4.19
C ILE A 29 4.62 4.79 4.82
N GLU A 30 3.64 5.35 5.54
CA GLU A 30 3.79 6.64 6.23
C GLU A 30 4.87 6.57 7.31
N THR A 31 4.92 5.48 8.09
CA THR A 31 5.97 5.24 9.09
C THR A 31 7.36 5.15 8.46
N GLU A 32 7.52 4.40 7.37
CA GLU A 32 8.79 4.30 6.65
C GLU A 32 9.31 5.69 6.22
N ILE A 33 8.42 6.54 5.70
CA ILE A 33 8.79 7.91 5.31
C ILE A 33 9.18 8.77 6.51
N GLU A 34 8.45 8.63 7.62
CA GLU A 34 8.72 9.40 8.85
C GLU A 34 10.02 8.98 9.54
N VAL A 35 10.39 7.70 9.46
CA VAL A 35 11.65 7.18 10.02
C VAL A 35 12.85 7.53 9.13
N HIS A 36 12.66 7.54 7.81
CA HIS A 36 13.74 7.76 6.84
C HIS A 36 13.47 8.95 5.90
N PRO A 37 13.27 10.19 6.42
CA PRO A 37 12.79 11.31 5.61
C PRO A 37 13.74 11.72 4.47
N GLY A 38 15.05 11.49 4.64
CA GLY A 38 16.07 11.78 3.63
C GLY A 38 16.02 10.88 2.39
N LEU A 39 15.39 9.69 2.49
CA LEU A 39 15.18 8.80 1.34
C LEU A 39 13.98 9.22 0.47
N TYR A 40 13.09 10.04 1.02
CA TYR A 40 11.83 10.43 0.40
C TYR A 40 11.61 11.96 0.47
N PRO A 41 12.52 12.76 -0.10
CA PRO A 41 12.50 14.22 0.07
C PRO A 41 11.20 14.86 -0.44
N ALA A 42 10.60 14.37 -1.52
CA ALA A 42 9.35 14.93 -2.03
C ALA A 42 8.15 14.63 -1.11
N LEU A 43 8.08 13.44 -0.52
CA LEU A 43 7.02 13.06 0.42
C LEU A 43 7.22 13.66 1.82
N SER A 44 8.46 13.79 2.26
CA SER A 44 8.81 14.41 3.54
C SER A 44 8.55 15.92 3.56
N GLY A 45 8.72 16.59 2.41
CA GLY A 45 8.38 18.01 2.25
C GLY A 45 6.88 18.31 2.22
N GLN A 46 6.02 17.29 2.17
CA GLN A 46 4.56 17.48 2.18
C GLN A 46 4.00 17.54 3.60
N SER A 47 2.87 18.24 3.75
CA SER A 47 2.03 18.09 4.94
C SER A 47 1.57 16.64 5.09
N ARG A 48 1.24 16.23 6.32
CA ARG A 48 0.73 14.89 6.60
C ARG A 48 -0.48 14.51 5.71
N ILE A 49 -1.40 15.45 5.50
CA ILE A 49 -2.58 15.25 4.64
C ILE A 49 -2.16 15.08 3.17
N GLY A 50 -1.22 15.90 2.69
CA GLY A 50 -0.67 15.82 1.35
C GLY A 50 0.02 14.48 1.10
N ARG A 51 0.89 14.06 2.02
CA ARG A 51 1.60 12.77 1.97
C ARG A 51 0.63 11.60 1.90
N ARG A 52 -0.38 11.56 2.78
CA ARG A 52 -1.42 10.52 2.76
C ARG A 52 -2.21 10.47 1.46
N THR A 53 -2.55 11.64 0.91
CA THR A 53 -3.26 11.75 -0.37
C THR A 53 -2.42 11.18 -1.50
N SER A 54 -1.12 11.52 -1.53
CA SER A 54 -0.16 10.99 -2.52
C SER A 54 -0.05 9.46 -2.41
N ILE A 55 0.15 8.92 -1.20
CA ILE A 55 0.24 7.47 -0.97
C ILE A 55 -1.02 6.75 -1.46
N THR A 56 -2.21 7.17 -0.98
CA THR A 56 -3.47 6.52 -1.34
C THR A 56 -3.71 6.56 -2.86
N ARG A 57 -3.42 7.69 -3.53
CA ARG A 57 -3.59 7.81 -4.98
C ARG A 57 -2.66 6.89 -5.76
N VAL A 58 -1.38 6.85 -5.41
CA VAL A 58 -0.42 5.94 -6.07
C VAL A 58 -0.86 4.50 -5.87
N MET A 59 -1.10 4.10 -4.62
CA MET A 59 -1.36 2.70 -4.30
C MET A 59 -2.68 2.21 -4.90
N ASN A 60 -3.75 3.01 -4.86
CA ASN A 60 -5.01 2.66 -5.53
C ASN A 60 -4.87 2.54 -7.06
N SER A 61 -3.88 3.19 -7.68
CA SER A 61 -3.64 3.09 -9.12
C SER A 61 -2.82 1.87 -9.54
N LEU A 62 -2.12 1.22 -8.60
CA LEU A 62 -1.14 0.17 -8.89
C LEU A 62 -1.45 -1.17 -8.23
N PHE A 63 -2.16 -1.16 -7.11
CA PHE A 63 -2.42 -2.35 -6.32
C PHE A 63 -3.91 -2.47 -6.02
N PRO A 64 -4.47 -3.69 -6.08
CA PRO A 64 -5.86 -3.89 -5.71
C PRO A 64 -6.04 -3.61 -4.21
N PRO A 65 -7.08 -2.86 -3.81
CA PRO A 65 -7.39 -2.64 -2.41
C PRO A 65 -7.75 -3.96 -1.74
N TRP A 66 -7.40 -4.09 -0.47
CA TRP A 66 -7.81 -5.22 0.34
C TRP A 66 -9.25 -5.02 0.83
N ASN A 67 -10.08 -6.05 0.63
CA ASN A 67 -11.42 -6.16 1.18
C ASN A 67 -11.50 -7.42 2.05
N THR A 68 -12.26 -7.36 3.13
CA THR A 68 -12.83 -8.56 3.75
C THR A 68 -14.25 -8.69 3.23
N GLU A 69 -14.65 -9.88 2.76
CA GLU A 69 -16.01 -10.13 2.27
C GLU A 69 -17.08 -9.74 3.31
N THR A 70 -16.72 -9.81 4.59
CA THR A 70 -17.56 -9.44 5.74
C THR A 70 -17.79 -7.94 5.91
N ALA A 71 -16.94 -7.06 5.38
CA ALA A 71 -17.00 -5.63 5.68
C ALA A 71 -17.84 -4.80 4.69
N GLY A 72 -18.27 -5.37 3.55
CA GLY A 72 -19.09 -4.67 2.54
C GLY A 72 -18.46 -3.40 1.94
N LYS A 73 -17.25 -3.00 2.36
CA LYS A 73 -16.51 -1.82 1.88
C LYS A 73 -15.00 -2.11 1.84
N PRO A 74 -14.31 -1.77 0.75
CA PRO A 74 -12.86 -1.96 0.65
C PRO A 74 -12.14 -1.06 1.66
N TYR A 75 -11.11 -1.59 2.32
CA TYR A 75 -10.21 -0.78 3.12
C TYR A 75 -9.36 0.08 2.18
N SER A 76 -9.73 1.34 2.00
CA SER A 76 -9.10 2.29 1.07
C SER A 76 -7.63 2.65 1.36
N ASN A 77 -7.03 1.99 2.35
CA ASN A 77 -5.68 2.25 2.85
C ASN A 77 -4.86 0.97 3.07
N VAL A 78 -5.33 -0.17 2.56
CA VAL A 78 -4.61 -1.45 2.60
C VAL A 78 -4.67 -2.08 1.22
N TRP A 79 -3.54 -2.58 0.72
CA TRP A 79 -3.41 -3.09 -0.64
C TRP A 79 -2.73 -4.45 -0.65
N LYS A 80 -3.14 -5.32 -1.59
CA LYS A 80 -2.48 -6.62 -1.80
C LYS A 80 -1.19 -6.41 -2.60
N VAL A 81 -0.07 -6.94 -2.09
CA VAL A 81 1.28 -6.76 -2.67
C VAL A 81 1.92 -8.07 -3.13
N ARG A 82 1.32 -9.20 -2.76
CA ARG A 82 1.64 -10.52 -3.32
C ARG A 82 0.39 -11.14 -3.89
N THR A 83 0.33 -11.27 -5.21
CA THR A 83 -0.36 -12.39 -5.83
C THR A 83 0.68 -13.52 -5.88
N PHE A 84 0.67 -14.42 -4.90
CA PHE A 84 1.18 -15.75 -5.19
C PHE A 84 0.18 -16.40 -6.14
N PRO A 85 0.55 -16.75 -7.39
CA PRO A 85 -0.21 -17.74 -8.13
C PRO A 85 0.05 -19.08 -7.44
N GLY A 86 -0.76 -19.43 -6.44
CA GLY A 86 -0.47 -20.64 -5.65
C GLY A 86 -1.44 -20.97 -4.53
N THR A 87 -2.37 -20.08 -4.20
CA THR A 87 -3.55 -20.48 -3.43
C THR A 87 -4.75 -20.22 -4.32
N SER A 88 -5.10 -21.24 -5.10
CA SER A 88 -6.51 -21.45 -5.42
C SER A 88 -7.26 -21.28 -4.12
N GLU A 89 -8.13 -20.27 -4.04
CA GLU A 89 -9.27 -20.34 -3.14
C GLU A 89 -10.04 -21.57 -3.60
N ASP A 90 -9.76 -22.69 -2.92
CA ASP A 90 -10.49 -23.92 -3.04
C ASP A 90 -11.96 -23.57 -2.83
N GLN A 91 -12.79 -24.01 -3.78
CA GLN A 91 -14.22 -23.86 -3.76
C GLN A 91 -14.74 -24.45 -2.45
N GLY A 92 -15.23 -23.59 -1.55
CA GLY A 92 -16.13 -24.00 -0.48
C GLY A 92 -17.53 -24.18 -1.05
N GLU A 93 -17.72 -25.22 -1.85
CA GLU A 93 -19.03 -25.85 -2.05
C GLU A 93 -19.22 -26.87 -0.91
N GLU A 94 -20.22 -26.64 -0.07
CA GLU A 94 -21.05 -27.62 0.69
C GLU A 94 -21.86 -26.85 1.74
N ALA A 95 -23.17 -27.01 1.93
CA ALA A 95 -24.12 -28.02 1.45
C ALA A 95 -25.55 -27.43 1.40
#